data_AF-A0A7W0UZG1-F1
#
_entry.id   AF-A0A7W0UZG1-F1
#
_cell.length_a   1.000
_cell.length_b   1.000
_cell.length_c   1.000
_cell.angle_alpha   90.00
_cell.angle_beta   90.00
_cell.angle_gamma   90.00
#
_symmetry.space_group_name_H-M   'P 1'
#
loop_
_entity.id
_entity.type
_entity.pdbx_description
1 polymer ?
#
loop_
_entity_poly.entity_id
_entity_poly.type
_entity_poly.pdbx_seq_one_letter_code
_entity_poly.pdbx_strand_id
1 'polypeptide(L)'
;MSNTTHKVVVTNMSALKAKYGAAGATKIESAVKKLVAADKRRGLATVFVNLDDAAMMKNLKAPRVSVTTPDPQNTKHAKQYKRAIDGVYKAYAPDYLVLLGAIDVIPHQDLHNPLYTGAPDGDPDPFAFGDLPYACEAPYSQRPEDFIGATRVVGRLPDLTGAKSRPDYLLNLLRQASEWKALPAAEYRKYLGISTEVWKDSTDLSLTNIFGNSSDLQISPRAEHRWKAALINSRAHFINCHGGDTYPNFLGQSSLDERDMPVSHEAAYVGGAGRIKEGTVAAVECCYGGQLYDPAAAGQAGMCNTYLASGAYGFFASTTVAYGPATGNDAADLICQYFLRLVLEGASTGRAALEARQKFVKTVSPISPTNLKTLAQFNLYGDPSIAPVVAASPHIAVGSKNAMVAKGLRGMVGASGALLPKTGSVDAKALQDTEAHQRSERRDKLRVEGLVLTQTQAVANREQSAPNAAVQASLQKFAKQFDLTPSGMLSFNVQAPPAAKSAALSKLPLGGALRGMSKNVASSSTDAASSASGTTAFHVVIGVKKPNTNPATTTSSGGQTAGGLPPKTPVGGSVAKNINRGAPGGVASPAHVVPKFFVLEAKEVNGIIVAVSELHSK
;
A
#
# COMPACT_ATOMS: atom_id res chain seq x y z
N MET A 1 36.28 -3.71 -9.92
CA MET A 1 35.40 -3.96 -8.76
C MET A 1 34.04 -3.38 -9.09
N SER A 2 33.01 -4.23 -9.25
CA SER A 2 31.63 -3.75 -9.40
C SER A 2 31.29 -2.88 -8.18
N ASN A 3 30.99 -1.60 -8.41
CA ASN A 3 30.56 -0.68 -7.35
C ASN A 3 29.13 -1.06 -6.98
N THR A 4 28.99 -2.10 -6.16
CA THR A 4 27.69 -2.73 -5.91
C THR A 4 26.92 -1.88 -4.91
N THR A 5 25.99 -1.08 -5.38
CA THR A 5 25.06 -0.30 -4.55
C THR A 5 23.79 -1.12 -4.33
N HIS A 6 23.53 -1.53 -3.09
CA HIS A 6 22.33 -2.29 -2.73
C HIS A 6 21.12 -1.38 -2.49
N LYS A 7 21.35 -0.19 -1.92
CA LYS A 7 20.27 0.72 -1.54
C LYS A 7 20.62 2.15 -1.91
N VAL A 8 19.66 2.89 -2.44
CA VAL A 8 19.79 4.33 -2.66
C VAL A 8 18.70 5.05 -1.87
N VAL A 9 19.12 6.03 -1.07
CA VAL A 9 18.22 6.99 -0.42
C VAL A 9 18.29 8.29 -1.20
N VAL A 10 17.19 8.70 -1.82
CA VAL A 10 17.09 9.97 -2.56
C VAL A 10 16.31 11.00 -1.76
N THR A 11 16.72 12.27 -1.83
CA THR A 11 15.97 13.41 -1.27
C THR A 11 16.23 14.69 -2.05
N ASN A 12 15.47 15.75 -1.74
CA ASN A 12 15.80 17.12 -2.10
C ASN A 12 16.22 17.89 -0.84
N MET A 13 17.53 18.07 -0.65
CA MET A 13 18.05 18.71 0.55
C MET A 13 17.73 20.19 0.60
N SER A 14 17.59 20.88 -0.55
CA SER A 14 17.11 22.26 -0.55
C SER A 14 15.70 22.38 0.00
N ALA A 15 14.79 21.47 -0.35
CA ALA A 15 13.43 21.43 0.19
C ALA A 15 13.42 21.12 1.69
N LEU A 16 14.18 20.13 2.15
CA LEU A 16 14.32 19.84 3.59
C LEU A 16 14.94 21.01 4.36
N LYS A 17 15.94 21.70 3.78
CA LYS A 17 16.55 22.89 4.37
C LYS A 17 15.57 24.06 4.41
N ALA A 18 14.71 24.21 3.42
CA ALA A 18 13.65 25.23 3.44
C ALA A 18 12.65 24.96 4.58
N LYS A 19 12.31 23.69 4.84
CA LYS A 19 11.37 23.28 5.91
C LYS A 19 11.96 23.38 7.31
N TYR A 20 13.19 22.94 7.50
CA TYR A 20 13.79 22.74 8.83
C TYR A 20 14.99 23.64 9.15
N GLY A 21 15.33 24.56 8.23
CA GLY A 21 16.53 25.37 8.31
C GLY A 21 17.82 24.56 8.17
N ALA A 22 18.97 25.25 8.21
CA ALA A 22 20.28 24.62 8.07
C ALA A 22 20.56 23.60 9.19
N ALA A 23 20.24 23.94 10.44
CA ALA A 23 20.46 23.05 11.58
C ALA A 23 19.62 21.76 11.50
N GLY A 24 18.36 21.86 11.04
CA GLY A 24 17.50 20.70 10.82
C GLY A 24 18.02 19.81 9.70
N ALA A 25 18.41 20.41 8.57
CA ALA A 25 19.04 19.69 7.45
C ALA A 25 20.30 18.92 7.89
N THR A 26 21.20 19.54 8.66
CA THR A 26 22.41 18.87 9.19
C THR A 26 22.08 17.68 10.11
N LYS A 27 21.02 17.79 10.94
CA LYS A 27 20.55 16.66 11.76
C LYS A 27 20.03 15.51 10.90
N ILE A 28 19.28 15.81 9.83
CA ILE A 28 18.77 14.81 8.89
C ILE A 28 19.93 14.10 8.19
N GLU A 29 20.89 14.84 7.64
CA GLU A 29 22.09 14.24 7.01
C GLU A 29 22.85 13.34 7.98
N SER A 30 22.98 13.75 9.24
CA SER A 30 23.62 12.94 10.29
C SER A 30 22.84 11.66 10.59
N ALA A 31 21.51 11.72 10.60
CA ALA A 31 20.66 10.54 10.77
C ALA A 31 20.73 9.60 9.55
N VAL A 32 20.80 10.12 8.33
CA VAL A 32 21.03 9.31 7.12
C VAL A 32 22.39 8.61 7.19
N LYS A 33 23.45 9.28 7.66
CA LYS A 33 24.76 8.64 7.87
C LYS A 33 24.68 7.47 8.87
N LYS A 34 23.87 7.60 9.93
CA LYS A 34 23.62 6.49 10.88
C LYS A 34 22.89 5.33 10.22
N LEU A 35 21.90 5.61 9.36
CA LEU A 35 21.22 4.60 8.55
C LEU A 35 22.20 3.88 7.62
N VAL A 36 23.04 4.61 6.87
CA VAL A 36 24.07 4.03 5.99
C VAL A 36 25.03 3.13 6.78
N ALA A 37 25.45 3.56 7.97
CA ALA A 37 26.32 2.75 8.83
C ALA A 37 25.60 1.49 9.35
N ALA A 38 24.32 1.57 9.68
CA ALA A 38 23.50 0.43 10.06
C ALA A 38 23.30 -0.55 8.90
N ASP A 39 22.97 -0.04 7.71
CA ASP A 39 22.88 -0.78 6.47
C ASP A 39 24.16 -1.55 6.17
N LYS A 40 25.33 -0.90 6.31
CA LYS A 40 26.62 -1.57 6.12
C LYS A 40 26.82 -2.75 7.07
N ARG A 41 26.40 -2.64 8.34
CA ARG A 41 26.51 -3.74 9.32
C ARG A 41 25.65 -4.95 8.95
N ARG A 42 24.55 -4.74 8.20
CA ARG A 42 23.66 -5.79 7.68
C ARG A 42 23.91 -6.13 6.20
N GLY A 43 25.10 -5.82 5.67
CA GLY A 43 25.49 -6.20 4.31
C GLY A 43 24.85 -5.37 3.18
N LEU A 44 24.31 -4.18 3.48
CA LEU A 44 23.72 -3.27 2.50
C LEU A 44 24.67 -2.09 2.23
N ALA A 45 25.20 -2.02 1.00
CA ALA A 45 25.93 -0.85 0.51
C ALA A 45 24.92 0.24 0.14
N THR A 46 24.79 1.25 1.00
CA THR A 46 23.80 2.31 0.86
C THR A 46 24.45 3.61 0.41
N VAL A 47 23.87 4.25 -0.60
CA VAL A 47 24.27 5.57 -1.09
C VAL A 47 23.16 6.58 -0.81
N PHE A 48 23.53 7.76 -0.33
CA PHE A 48 22.63 8.90 -0.20
C PHE A 48 22.83 9.84 -1.39
N VAL A 49 21.73 10.16 -2.09
CA VAL A 49 21.75 11.01 -3.29
C VAL A 49 20.88 12.23 -3.07
N ASN A 50 21.50 13.40 -3.20
CA ASN A 50 20.80 14.66 -3.19
C ASN A 50 20.39 15.07 -4.62
N LEU A 51 19.09 15.08 -4.89
CA LEU A 51 18.56 15.28 -6.25
C LEU A 51 18.79 16.70 -6.79
N ASP A 52 18.98 17.69 -5.91
CA ASP A 52 19.29 19.08 -6.29
C ASP A 52 20.79 19.39 -6.32
N ASP A 53 21.68 18.46 -5.93
CA ASP A 53 23.13 18.65 -6.03
C ASP A 53 23.61 18.52 -7.48
N ALA A 54 24.10 19.63 -8.04
CA ALA A 54 24.52 19.68 -9.44
C ALA A 54 25.75 18.80 -9.74
N ALA A 55 26.73 18.73 -8.82
CA ALA A 55 27.95 17.97 -9.03
C ALA A 55 27.67 16.47 -8.93
N MET A 56 26.90 16.07 -7.91
CA MET A 56 26.49 14.69 -7.72
C MET A 56 25.66 14.19 -8.90
N MET A 57 24.63 14.91 -9.32
CA MET A 57 23.77 14.49 -10.42
C MET A 57 24.51 14.47 -11.76
N LYS A 58 25.44 15.40 -11.98
CA LYS A 58 26.35 15.37 -13.15
C LYS A 58 27.21 14.10 -13.17
N ASN A 59 27.78 13.71 -12.03
CA ASN A 59 28.59 12.48 -11.92
C ASN A 59 27.77 11.22 -12.21
N LEU A 60 26.48 11.23 -11.87
CA LEU A 60 25.53 10.16 -12.17
C LEU A 60 25.01 10.19 -13.61
N LYS A 61 25.34 11.23 -14.39
CA LYS A 61 24.72 11.52 -15.69
C LYS A 61 23.19 11.57 -15.60
N ALA A 62 22.69 12.03 -14.45
CA ALA A 62 21.28 12.16 -14.15
C ALA A 62 20.87 13.64 -14.18
N PRO A 63 19.65 13.97 -14.60
CA PRO A 63 19.19 15.35 -14.57
C PRO A 63 18.97 15.82 -13.13
N ARG A 64 19.48 17.00 -12.81
CA ARG A 64 19.27 17.68 -11.52
C ARG A 64 17.82 18.14 -11.36
N VAL A 65 17.32 18.08 -10.13
CA VAL A 65 16.11 18.80 -9.70
C VAL A 65 16.50 20.25 -9.36
N SER A 66 15.90 21.22 -10.04
CA SER A 66 16.15 22.65 -9.82
C SER A 66 15.16 23.29 -8.85
N VAL A 67 14.06 22.60 -8.55
CA VAL A 67 12.99 23.08 -7.67
C VAL A 67 13.44 22.96 -6.22
N THR A 68 13.38 24.05 -5.47
CA THR A 68 13.75 24.11 -4.05
C THR A 68 12.54 24.08 -3.12
N THR A 69 11.36 24.44 -3.62
CA THR A 69 10.07 24.37 -2.92
C THR A 69 9.06 23.63 -3.81
N PRO A 70 9.04 22.29 -3.76
CA PRO A 70 8.15 21.48 -4.58
C PRO A 70 6.69 21.73 -4.26
N ASP A 71 5.94 22.17 -5.26
CA ASP A 71 4.48 22.09 -5.28
C ASP A 71 4.04 20.67 -5.66
N PRO A 72 3.35 19.93 -4.77
CA PRO A 72 2.85 18.57 -5.03
C PRO A 72 1.81 18.49 -6.16
N GLN A 73 1.13 19.59 -6.49
CA GLN A 73 0.11 19.62 -7.55
C GLN A 73 0.69 20.02 -8.92
N ASN A 74 1.98 20.33 -8.98
CA ASN A 74 2.61 20.81 -10.21
C ASN A 74 3.22 19.67 -11.04
N THR A 75 2.55 19.33 -12.14
CA THR A 75 2.99 18.35 -13.16
C THR A 75 4.43 18.56 -13.65
N LYS A 76 4.93 19.81 -13.76
CA LYS A 76 6.32 20.06 -14.17
C LYS A 76 7.31 19.62 -13.10
N HIS A 77 6.96 19.80 -11.82
CA HIS A 77 7.75 19.29 -10.72
C HIS A 77 7.73 17.76 -10.72
N ALA A 78 6.56 17.13 -10.74
CA ALA A 78 6.44 15.66 -10.79
C ALA A 78 7.32 15.05 -11.91
N LYS A 79 7.25 15.61 -13.12
CA LYS A 79 8.09 15.22 -14.26
C LYS A 79 9.59 15.38 -14.01
N GLN A 80 10.02 16.46 -13.38
CA GLN A 80 11.44 16.67 -13.07
C GLN A 80 11.96 15.64 -12.07
N TYR A 81 11.20 15.35 -11.00
CA TYR A 81 11.57 14.35 -10.00
C TYR A 81 11.67 12.96 -10.60
N LYS A 82 10.69 12.55 -11.41
CA LYS A 82 10.70 11.25 -12.10
C LYS A 82 11.94 11.07 -12.97
N ARG A 83 12.28 12.09 -13.77
CA ARG A 83 13.50 12.07 -14.60
C ARG A 83 14.78 11.97 -13.77
N ALA A 84 14.88 12.71 -12.68
CA ALA A 84 16.04 12.69 -11.80
C ALA A 84 16.22 11.30 -11.16
N ILE A 85 15.15 10.77 -10.57
CA ILE A 85 15.14 9.46 -9.90
C ILE A 85 15.38 8.32 -10.89
N ASP A 86 14.85 8.39 -12.11
CA ASP A 86 15.18 7.44 -13.18
C ASP A 86 16.67 7.46 -13.54
N GLY A 87 17.27 8.65 -13.60
CA GLY A 87 18.71 8.81 -13.83
C GLY A 87 19.54 8.18 -12.71
N VAL A 88 19.16 8.42 -11.46
CA VAL A 88 19.81 7.81 -10.28
C VAL A 88 19.69 6.29 -10.30
N TYR A 89 18.48 5.77 -10.56
CA TYR A 89 18.26 4.33 -10.65
C TYR A 89 19.08 3.71 -11.79
N LYS A 90 19.18 4.37 -12.95
CA LYS A 90 20.00 3.90 -14.08
C LYS A 90 21.49 3.87 -13.72
N ALA A 91 21.97 4.82 -12.92
CA ALA A 91 23.38 4.89 -12.53
C ALA A 91 23.78 3.79 -11.52
N TYR A 92 22.88 3.40 -10.62
CA TYR A 92 23.19 2.49 -9.51
C TYR A 92 22.53 1.11 -9.60
N ALA A 93 21.39 0.97 -10.27
CA ALA A 93 20.55 -0.22 -10.30
C ALA A 93 20.37 -0.90 -8.91
N PRO A 94 19.95 -0.15 -7.87
CA PRO A 94 19.91 -0.67 -6.51
C PRO A 94 18.82 -1.72 -6.32
N ASP A 95 19.00 -2.57 -5.30
CA ASP A 95 17.97 -3.50 -4.83
C ASP A 95 16.82 -2.76 -4.13
N TYR A 96 17.08 -1.58 -3.54
CA TYR A 96 16.11 -0.77 -2.81
C TYR A 96 16.25 0.72 -3.14
N LEU A 97 15.13 1.39 -3.41
CA LEU A 97 15.06 2.84 -3.58
C LEU A 97 14.17 3.46 -2.50
N VAL A 98 14.74 4.35 -1.68
CA VAL A 98 14.02 5.07 -0.62
C VAL A 98 13.79 6.51 -1.03
N LEU A 99 12.53 6.93 -1.05
CA LEU A 99 12.15 8.34 -1.16
C LEU A 99 12.15 8.95 0.25
N LEU A 100 13.10 9.84 0.55
CA LEU A 100 13.20 10.47 1.87
C LEU A 100 12.56 11.87 1.83
N GLY A 101 11.40 12.00 2.47
CA GLY A 101 10.59 13.21 2.50
C GLY A 101 9.14 12.97 2.07
N ALA A 102 8.25 13.89 2.44
CA ALA A 102 6.84 13.94 2.10
C ALA A 102 6.64 14.55 0.70
N ILE A 103 5.38 14.80 0.33
CA ILE A 103 5.00 15.23 -1.02
C ILE A 103 5.50 16.65 -1.38
N ASP A 104 5.79 17.49 -0.39
CA ASP A 104 6.41 18.80 -0.53
C ASP A 104 7.95 18.76 -0.51
N VAL A 105 8.55 17.57 -0.52
CA VAL A 105 10.01 17.34 -0.68
C VAL A 105 10.28 16.50 -1.93
N ILE A 106 9.53 15.41 -2.11
CA ILE A 106 9.46 14.62 -3.35
C ILE A 106 7.98 14.39 -3.65
N PRO A 107 7.39 15.07 -4.64
CA PRO A 107 5.99 14.88 -5.01
C PRO A 107 5.67 13.42 -5.31
N HIS A 108 4.46 12.99 -4.91
CA HIS A 108 3.82 11.88 -5.59
C HIS A 108 3.65 12.23 -7.08
N GLN A 109 3.55 11.21 -7.93
CA GLN A 109 3.31 11.39 -9.35
C GLN A 109 1.80 11.50 -9.61
N ASP A 110 1.44 12.36 -10.54
CA ASP A 110 0.09 12.83 -10.87
C ASP A 110 -0.56 11.98 -11.97
N LEU A 111 -0.76 10.69 -11.69
CA LEU A 111 -1.47 9.78 -12.61
C LEU A 111 -2.95 10.17 -12.69
N HIS A 112 -3.49 10.34 -13.89
CA HIS A 112 -4.92 10.57 -14.07
C HIS A 112 -5.74 9.42 -13.51
N ASN A 113 -6.75 9.75 -12.72
CA ASN A 113 -7.70 8.76 -12.25
C ASN A 113 -8.60 8.31 -13.41
N PRO A 114 -8.59 7.01 -13.79
CA PRO A 114 -9.42 6.53 -14.89
C PRO A 114 -10.92 6.65 -14.59
N LEU A 115 -11.31 6.71 -13.31
CA LEU A 115 -12.69 6.82 -12.86
C LEU A 115 -13.19 8.28 -12.74
N TYR A 116 -12.32 9.28 -12.91
CA TYR A 116 -12.74 10.67 -12.76
C TYR A 116 -13.64 11.13 -13.92
N THR A 117 -14.83 11.60 -13.57
CA THR A 117 -15.81 12.17 -14.51
C THR A 117 -15.95 13.68 -14.40
N GLY A 118 -15.51 14.28 -13.28
CA GLY A 118 -15.82 15.67 -12.92
C GLY A 118 -17.27 15.91 -12.49
N ALA A 119 -18.07 14.85 -12.34
CA ALA A 119 -19.44 14.96 -11.83
C ALA A 119 -19.43 15.17 -10.30
N PRO A 120 -20.35 15.99 -9.73
CA PRO A 120 -20.41 16.24 -8.29
C PRO A 120 -20.59 14.99 -7.43
N ASP A 121 -21.36 14.02 -7.93
CA ASP A 121 -21.66 12.74 -7.25
C ASP A 121 -20.79 11.59 -7.80
N GLY A 122 -19.65 11.91 -8.41
CA GLY A 122 -18.68 10.97 -8.95
C GLY A 122 -17.44 10.85 -8.06
N ASP A 123 -16.47 10.04 -8.50
CA ASP A 123 -15.15 9.99 -7.88
C ASP A 123 -14.52 11.39 -7.89
N PRO A 124 -14.20 11.98 -6.72
CA PRO A 124 -13.79 13.37 -6.61
C PRO A 124 -12.34 13.58 -7.02
N ASP A 125 -11.54 12.52 -7.15
CA ASP A 125 -10.10 12.62 -7.34
C ASP A 125 -9.75 12.71 -8.84
N PRO A 126 -9.28 13.86 -9.37
CA PRO A 126 -8.82 13.94 -10.76
C PRO A 126 -7.54 13.12 -11.01
N PHE A 127 -6.74 12.91 -9.97
CA PHE A 127 -5.49 12.18 -10.01
C PHE A 127 -5.45 11.09 -8.94
N ALA A 128 -4.98 9.91 -9.30
CA ALA A 128 -4.57 8.85 -8.39
C ALA A 128 -3.10 9.05 -8.00
N PHE A 129 -2.82 10.04 -7.16
CA PHE A 129 -1.43 10.40 -6.79
C PHE A 129 -0.66 9.21 -6.22
N GLY A 130 0.56 8.92 -6.67
CA GLY A 130 1.33 7.85 -6.06
C GLY A 130 2.79 7.76 -6.47
N ASP A 131 3.51 6.85 -5.84
CA ASP A 131 4.91 6.54 -6.10
C ASP A 131 5.09 5.40 -7.13
N LEU A 132 4.00 4.84 -7.65
CA LEU A 132 4.05 3.76 -8.66
C LEU A 132 4.97 4.10 -9.84
N PRO A 133 4.93 5.32 -10.44
CA PRO A 133 5.84 5.60 -11.56
C PRO A 133 7.32 5.58 -11.18
N TYR A 134 7.68 5.91 -9.93
CA TYR A 134 9.06 5.75 -9.47
C TYR A 134 9.48 4.28 -9.40
N ALA A 135 8.53 3.36 -9.25
CA ALA A 135 8.74 1.91 -9.23
C ALA A 135 8.81 1.26 -10.63
N CYS A 136 8.68 2.03 -11.70
CA CYS A 136 8.57 1.53 -13.07
C CYS A 136 9.65 2.11 -14.00
N GLU A 137 10.03 1.35 -15.04
CA GLU A 137 11.00 1.79 -16.05
C GLU A 137 10.48 2.86 -17.01
N ALA A 138 9.16 2.94 -17.19
CA ALA A 138 8.55 3.90 -18.10
C ALA A 138 8.93 5.33 -17.70
N PRO A 139 9.17 6.24 -18.66
CA PRO A 139 9.41 7.64 -18.37
C PRO A 139 8.17 8.28 -17.73
N TYR A 140 8.30 9.54 -17.29
CA TYR A 140 7.17 10.31 -16.81
C TYR A 140 5.99 10.29 -17.81
N SER A 141 4.81 9.99 -17.27
CA SER A 141 3.50 10.01 -17.93
C SER A 141 2.43 10.18 -16.86
N GLN A 142 1.28 10.74 -17.22
CA GLN A 142 0.09 10.79 -16.37
C GLN A 142 -0.87 9.63 -16.66
N ARG A 143 -0.52 8.72 -17.57
CA ARG A 143 -1.32 7.55 -17.94
C ARG A 143 -0.98 6.38 -17.03
N PRO A 144 -1.89 5.93 -16.15
CA PRO A 144 -1.59 4.82 -15.24
C PRO A 144 -1.27 3.51 -15.97
N GLU A 145 -1.78 3.31 -17.19
CA GLU A 145 -1.49 2.15 -18.04
C GLU A 145 -0.01 2.01 -18.45
N ASP A 146 0.76 3.10 -18.42
CA ASP A 146 2.20 3.07 -18.70
C ASP A 146 3.00 2.43 -17.54
N PHE A 147 2.36 2.17 -16.39
CA PHE A 147 3.01 1.78 -15.13
C PHE A 147 2.51 0.45 -14.54
N ILE A 148 1.85 -0.40 -15.34
CA ILE A 148 1.29 -1.68 -14.87
C ILE A 148 2.35 -2.72 -14.46
N GLY A 149 3.57 -2.61 -15.01
CA GLY A 149 4.66 -3.55 -14.76
C GLY A 149 5.72 -2.96 -13.84
N ALA A 150 5.43 -2.85 -12.54
CA ALA A 150 6.44 -2.39 -11.57
C ALA A 150 7.68 -3.28 -11.60
N THR A 151 8.87 -2.68 -11.57
CA THR A 151 10.18 -3.35 -11.70
C THR A 151 11.16 -3.04 -10.57
N ARG A 152 10.86 -2.02 -9.76
CA ARG A 152 11.78 -1.50 -8.75
C ARG A 152 11.14 -1.58 -7.38
N VAL A 153 11.97 -1.91 -6.39
CA VAL A 153 11.55 -1.93 -4.99
C VAL A 153 11.64 -0.51 -4.42
N VAL A 154 10.48 0.11 -4.20
CA VAL A 154 10.36 1.51 -3.75
C VAL A 154 9.55 1.59 -2.47
N GLY A 155 10.00 2.44 -1.54
CA GLY A 155 9.25 2.85 -0.37
C GLY A 155 9.58 4.29 0.02
N ARG A 156 8.71 4.92 0.81
CA ARG A 156 8.85 6.31 1.23
C ARG A 156 9.02 6.41 2.73
N LEU A 157 10.02 7.16 3.18
CA LEU A 157 10.12 7.65 4.55
C LEU A 157 9.65 9.11 4.56
N PRO A 158 8.33 9.36 4.74
CA PRO A 158 7.81 10.73 4.67
C PRO A 158 8.26 11.51 5.89
N ASP A 159 8.53 12.81 5.75
CA ASP A 159 8.45 13.72 6.88
C ASP A 159 7.00 14.21 7.03
N LEU A 160 6.77 15.35 7.70
CA LEU A 160 5.42 15.92 7.78
C LEU A 160 5.27 17.00 6.71
N THR A 161 4.30 16.86 5.81
CA THR A 161 3.93 17.89 4.83
C THR A 161 3.63 19.21 5.55
N GLY A 162 4.12 20.34 5.04
CA GLY A 162 3.89 21.66 5.62
C GLY A 162 4.68 21.98 6.89
N ALA A 163 5.51 21.05 7.40
CA ALA A 163 6.32 21.30 8.59
C ALA A 163 7.31 22.46 8.42
N LYS A 164 7.46 23.29 9.47
CA LYS A 164 8.23 24.55 9.45
C LYS A 164 9.36 24.66 10.48
N SER A 165 9.60 23.64 11.30
CA SER A 165 10.49 23.79 12.46
C SER A 165 11.39 22.60 12.73
N ARG A 166 10.88 21.57 13.39
CA ARG A 166 11.71 20.47 13.91
C ARG A 166 11.57 19.21 13.06
N PRO A 167 12.68 18.58 12.65
CA PRO A 167 12.65 17.34 11.88
C PRO A 167 12.47 16.09 12.75
N ASP A 168 12.06 16.22 14.03
CA ASP A 168 12.06 15.12 15.01
C ASP A 168 11.29 13.89 14.51
N TYR A 169 10.17 14.11 13.81
CA TYR A 169 9.40 13.05 13.16
C TYR A 169 10.24 12.26 12.16
N LEU A 170 10.91 12.92 11.20
CA LEU A 170 11.75 12.24 10.22
C LEU A 170 12.98 11.59 10.86
N LEU A 171 13.59 12.25 11.86
CA LEU A 171 14.70 11.69 12.62
C LEU A 171 14.29 10.39 13.34
N ASN A 172 13.05 10.32 13.83
CA ASN A 172 12.49 9.13 14.45
C ASN A 172 12.35 7.98 13.44
N LEU A 173 11.84 8.25 12.23
CA LEU A 173 11.72 7.24 11.18
C LEU A 173 13.09 6.71 10.73
N LEU A 174 14.06 7.60 10.55
CA LEU A 174 15.44 7.22 10.21
C LEU A 174 16.10 6.39 11.31
N ARG A 175 15.82 6.69 12.58
CA ARG A 175 16.28 5.88 13.71
C ARG A 175 15.67 4.49 13.68
N GLN A 176 14.34 4.38 13.54
CA GLN A 176 13.64 3.10 13.41
C GLN A 176 14.22 2.27 12.25
N ALA A 177 14.43 2.86 11.07
CA ALA A 177 15.05 2.20 9.93
C ALA A 177 16.53 1.78 10.16
N SER A 178 17.22 2.44 11.09
CA SER A 178 18.60 2.08 11.47
C SER A 178 18.65 0.98 12.54
N GLU A 179 17.60 0.84 13.34
CA GLU A 179 17.59 0.00 14.56
C GLU A 179 16.64 -1.21 14.46
N TRP A 180 15.87 -1.33 13.37
CA TRP A 180 14.90 -2.40 13.17
C TRP A 180 15.48 -3.80 13.33
N LYS A 181 14.63 -4.74 13.73
CA LYS A 181 14.98 -6.15 13.87
C LYS A 181 13.95 -7.05 13.21
N ALA A 182 14.42 -8.08 12.51
CA ALA A 182 13.57 -9.15 12.06
C ALA A 182 13.12 -9.98 13.27
N LEU A 183 11.88 -10.46 13.25
CA LEU A 183 11.36 -11.39 14.25
C LEU A 183 10.86 -12.69 13.59
N PRO A 184 10.74 -13.79 14.35
CA PRO A 184 10.14 -15.01 13.81
C PRO A 184 8.73 -14.77 13.28
N ALA A 185 8.31 -15.50 12.24
CA ALA A 185 6.98 -15.35 11.63
C ALA A 185 5.83 -15.50 12.64
N ALA A 186 6.02 -16.31 13.69
CA ALA A 186 5.05 -16.49 14.78
C ALA A 186 4.65 -15.17 15.47
N GLU A 187 5.56 -14.19 15.55
CA GLU A 187 5.31 -12.87 16.15
C GLU A 187 4.33 -12.02 15.33
N TYR A 188 4.10 -12.37 14.06
CA TYR A 188 3.17 -11.70 13.16
C TYR A 188 1.92 -12.54 12.85
N ARG A 189 1.78 -13.74 13.44
CA ARG A 189 0.59 -14.58 13.26
C ARG A 189 -0.62 -14.07 14.03
N LYS A 190 -0.40 -13.35 15.14
CA LYS A 190 -1.45 -12.57 15.81
C LYS A 190 -1.63 -11.27 15.05
N TYR A 191 -2.88 -10.89 14.84
CA TYR A 191 -3.23 -9.72 14.05
C TYR A 191 -4.34 -8.90 14.71
N LEU A 192 -4.53 -7.70 14.18
CA LEU A 192 -5.74 -6.91 14.39
C LEU A 192 -6.40 -6.75 13.02
N GLY A 193 -7.57 -7.37 12.87
CA GLY A 193 -8.45 -7.16 11.72
C GLY A 193 -9.55 -6.18 12.09
N ILE A 194 -9.82 -5.17 11.28
CA ILE A 194 -10.93 -4.24 11.48
C ILE A 194 -11.75 -4.18 10.21
N SER A 195 -13.07 -4.33 10.32
CA SER A 195 -14.01 -4.17 9.21
C SER A 195 -15.20 -3.28 9.59
N THR A 196 -15.80 -2.63 8.59
CA THR A 196 -17.18 -2.18 8.70
C THR A 196 -18.13 -3.38 8.69
N GLU A 197 -19.33 -3.25 9.24
CA GLU A 197 -20.30 -4.35 9.22
C GLU A 197 -20.73 -4.75 7.80
N VAL A 198 -20.79 -3.78 6.88
CA VAL A 198 -21.18 -3.99 5.48
C VAL A 198 -20.12 -4.71 4.65
N TRP A 199 -18.85 -4.72 5.09
CA TRP A 199 -17.75 -5.39 4.37
C TRP A 199 -17.14 -6.56 5.14
N LYS A 200 -17.79 -6.99 6.23
CA LYS A 200 -17.29 -8.06 7.10
C LYS A 200 -16.95 -9.33 6.33
N ASP A 201 -17.72 -9.67 5.30
CA ASP A 201 -17.53 -10.91 4.53
C ASP A 201 -16.29 -10.80 3.62
N SER A 202 -16.06 -9.63 2.99
CA SER A 202 -14.79 -9.38 2.26
C SER A 202 -13.59 -9.46 3.20
N THR A 203 -13.68 -8.81 4.36
CA THR A 203 -12.57 -8.78 5.32
C THR A 203 -12.28 -10.16 5.91
N ASP A 204 -13.32 -10.93 6.24
CA ASP A 204 -13.20 -12.32 6.70
C ASP A 204 -12.43 -13.18 5.68
N LEU A 205 -12.78 -13.06 4.40
CA LEU A 205 -12.08 -13.75 3.32
C LEU A 205 -10.60 -13.32 3.22
N SER A 206 -10.33 -12.03 3.29
CA SER A 206 -8.95 -11.51 3.26
C SER A 206 -8.12 -11.99 4.44
N LEU A 207 -8.66 -11.94 5.66
CA LEU A 207 -7.96 -12.42 6.85
C LEU A 207 -7.71 -13.93 6.78
N THR A 208 -8.70 -14.71 6.32
CA THR A 208 -8.54 -16.15 6.12
C THR A 208 -7.43 -16.46 5.10
N ASN A 209 -7.35 -15.70 4.01
CA ASN A 209 -6.30 -15.88 3.01
C ASN A 209 -4.89 -15.48 3.49
N ILE A 210 -4.78 -14.56 4.45
CA ILE A 210 -3.49 -14.06 4.98
C ILE A 210 -3.02 -14.91 6.16
N PHE A 211 -3.92 -15.17 7.11
CA PHE A 211 -3.61 -15.74 8.44
C PHE A 211 -4.16 -17.16 8.63
N GLY A 212 -4.99 -17.66 7.71
CA GLY A 212 -5.66 -18.96 7.79
C GLY A 212 -6.93 -18.95 8.64
N ASN A 213 -7.35 -17.80 9.16
CA ASN A 213 -8.58 -17.60 9.93
C ASN A 213 -8.92 -16.10 10.03
N SER A 214 -10.10 -15.78 10.56
CA SER A 214 -10.60 -14.43 10.85
C SER A 214 -10.95 -14.20 12.33
N SER A 215 -10.43 -15.02 13.24
CA SER A 215 -10.79 -15.01 14.66
C SER A 215 -10.55 -13.70 15.41
N ASP A 216 -9.58 -12.88 14.96
CA ASP A 216 -9.30 -11.56 15.55
C ASP A 216 -9.95 -10.39 14.76
N LEU A 217 -10.94 -10.68 13.91
CA LEU A 217 -11.74 -9.68 13.19
C LEU A 217 -12.64 -8.88 14.15
N GLN A 218 -12.48 -7.56 14.13
CA GLN A 218 -13.30 -6.60 14.87
C GLN A 218 -14.26 -5.88 13.92
N ILE A 219 -15.54 -5.85 14.24
CA ILE A 219 -16.58 -5.24 13.40
C ILE A 219 -17.06 -3.93 14.02
N SER A 220 -16.97 -2.82 13.30
CA SER A 220 -17.55 -1.52 13.68
C SER A 220 -18.88 -1.30 12.94
N PRO A 221 -19.98 -0.93 13.64
CA PRO A 221 -20.04 -0.23 14.94
C PRO A 221 -20.09 -1.13 16.20
N ARG A 222 -20.14 -2.45 16.05
CA ARG A 222 -20.37 -3.39 17.17
C ARG A 222 -19.22 -3.42 18.20
N ALA A 223 -18.02 -3.00 17.81
CA ALA A 223 -16.83 -2.97 18.64
C ALA A 223 -16.39 -1.53 18.96
N GLU A 224 -15.77 -1.33 20.12
CA GLU A 224 -15.17 -0.05 20.51
C GLU A 224 -13.94 0.28 19.64
N HIS A 225 -13.76 1.55 19.26
CA HIS A 225 -12.57 2.02 18.53
C HIS A 225 -11.28 2.02 19.38
N ARG A 226 -11.39 1.72 20.68
CA ARG A 226 -10.28 1.61 21.62
C ARG A 226 -9.94 0.15 21.86
N TRP A 227 -9.26 -0.42 20.88
CA TRP A 227 -8.88 -1.82 20.88
C TRP A 227 -8.10 -2.24 22.13
N LYS A 228 -8.41 -3.42 22.65
CA LYS A 228 -7.69 -4.05 23.76
C LYS A 228 -6.20 -4.12 23.43
N ALA A 229 -5.35 -3.95 24.45
CA ALA A 229 -3.90 -3.99 24.31
C ALA A 229 -3.39 -5.26 23.60
N ALA A 230 -4.05 -6.41 23.81
CA ALA A 230 -3.69 -7.67 23.15
C ALA A 230 -3.88 -7.66 21.63
N LEU A 231 -4.82 -6.87 21.11
CA LEU A 231 -5.10 -6.73 19.68
C LEU A 231 -4.24 -5.63 19.05
N ILE A 232 -4.25 -4.41 19.62
CA ILE A 232 -3.54 -3.27 19.01
C ILE A 232 -2.01 -3.38 19.06
N ASN A 233 -1.47 -4.20 19.97
CA ASN A 233 -0.05 -4.52 20.01
C ASN A 233 0.34 -5.68 19.07
N SER A 234 -0.61 -6.25 18.34
CA SER A 234 -0.28 -7.19 17.26
C SER A 234 0.60 -6.51 16.22
N ARG A 235 1.45 -7.28 15.55
CA ARG A 235 2.42 -6.74 14.59
C ARG A 235 1.91 -6.76 13.16
N ALA A 236 0.79 -7.41 12.90
CA ALA A 236 0.12 -7.42 11.61
C ALA A 236 -1.26 -6.78 11.75
N HIS A 237 -1.49 -5.66 11.08
CA HIS A 237 -2.78 -4.97 11.06
C HIS A 237 -3.39 -5.02 9.66
N PHE A 238 -4.67 -5.37 9.58
CA PHE A 238 -5.46 -5.35 8.35
C PHE A 238 -6.74 -4.56 8.61
N ILE A 239 -6.95 -3.47 7.88
CA ILE A 239 -7.98 -2.48 8.20
C ILE A 239 -8.80 -2.20 6.94
N ASN A 240 -10.11 -2.48 6.98
CA ASN A 240 -11.06 -2.28 5.89
C ASN A 240 -12.24 -1.43 6.41
N CYS A 241 -12.11 -0.11 6.30
CA CYS A 241 -12.98 0.87 6.95
C CYS A 241 -13.02 2.15 6.13
N HIS A 242 -14.09 2.95 6.29
CA HIS A 242 -14.20 4.25 5.64
C HIS A 242 -13.07 5.18 6.05
N GLY A 243 -12.49 5.86 5.07
CA GLY A 243 -11.58 6.99 5.29
C GLY A 243 -12.03 8.23 4.52
N GLY A 244 -11.45 9.38 4.83
CA GLY A 244 -11.87 10.65 4.23
C GLY A 244 -10.69 11.56 3.90
N ASP A 245 -10.89 12.45 2.92
CA ASP A 245 -9.90 13.46 2.53
C ASP A 245 -9.59 14.38 3.71
N THR A 246 -8.31 14.54 4.04
CA THR A 246 -7.81 15.29 5.21
C THR A 246 -8.45 14.87 6.54
N TYR A 247 -9.02 13.65 6.58
CA TYR A 247 -9.68 13.12 7.77
C TYR A 247 -8.78 12.08 8.45
N PRO A 248 -8.40 12.30 9.72
CA PRO A 248 -7.37 11.48 10.37
C PRO A 248 -7.85 10.11 10.83
N ASN A 249 -9.16 9.91 10.99
CA ASN A 249 -9.73 8.69 11.58
C ASN A 249 -10.33 7.79 10.50
N PHE A 250 -10.52 6.51 10.85
CA PHE A 250 -11.37 5.62 10.06
C PHE A 250 -12.73 5.44 10.71
N LEU A 251 -13.75 5.23 9.88
CA LEU A 251 -15.14 5.08 10.28
C LEU A 251 -15.64 3.66 9.98
N GLY A 252 -16.48 3.14 10.87
CA GLY A 252 -17.27 1.95 10.63
C GLY A 252 -18.48 2.26 9.75
N GLN A 253 -19.31 1.24 9.54
CA GLN A 253 -20.63 1.42 8.94
C GLN A 253 -21.53 0.27 9.35
N SER A 254 -22.73 0.57 9.86
CA SER A 254 -23.73 -0.45 10.13
C SER A 254 -24.36 -1.00 8.84
N SER A 255 -24.73 -2.28 8.84
CA SER A 255 -25.59 -2.86 7.81
C SER A 255 -27.09 -2.56 8.04
N LEU A 256 -27.47 -1.99 9.18
CA LEU A 256 -28.86 -1.69 9.53
C LEU A 256 -29.24 -0.23 9.27
N ASP A 257 -28.33 0.71 9.53
CA ASP A 257 -28.48 2.13 9.16
C ASP A 257 -27.21 2.59 8.44
N GLU A 258 -27.30 2.85 7.15
CA GLU A 258 -26.15 3.28 6.35
C GLU A 258 -25.60 4.66 6.74
N ARG A 259 -26.32 5.43 7.57
CA ARG A 259 -25.87 6.72 8.11
C ARG A 259 -25.11 6.55 9.42
N ASP A 260 -25.18 5.38 10.05
CA ASP A 260 -24.40 5.06 11.24
C ASP A 260 -22.96 4.72 10.85
N MET A 261 -22.11 5.75 10.88
CA MET A 261 -20.68 5.69 10.53
C MET A 261 -19.82 6.20 11.69
N PRO A 262 -19.77 5.49 12.84
CA PRO A 262 -18.98 5.94 13.97
C PRO A 262 -17.49 5.78 13.69
N VAL A 263 -16.66 6.49 14.45
CA VAL A 263 -15.21 6.23 14.45
C VAL A 263 -14.96 4.77 14.81
N SER A 264 -14.27 4.05 13.93
CA SER A 264 -13.78 2.68 14.15
C SER A 264 -12.32 2.67 14.58
N HIS A 265 -11.52 3.64 14.11
CA HIS A 265 -10.10 3.69 14.42
C HIS A 265 -9.62 5.13 14.50
N GLU A 266 -9.18 5.55 15.68
CA GLU A 266 -8.86 6.96 15.97
C GLU A 266 -7.34 7.19 15.96
N ALA A 267 -6.86 8.14 15.14
CA ALA A 267 -5.44 8.46 15.04
C ALA A 267 -4.85 8.92 16.38
N ALA A 268 -5.54 9.83 17.09
CA ALA A 268 -5.09 10.32 18.39
C ALA A 268 -4.94 9.19 19.42
N TYR A 269 -5.84 8.19 19.41
CA TYR A 269 -5.75 7.04 20.29
C TYR A 269 -4.53 6.17 19.95
N VAL A 270 -4.36 5.78 18.69
CA VAL A 270 -3.25 4.89 18.30
C VAL A 270 -1.88 5.56 18.33
N GLY A 271 -1.83 6.89 18.20
CA GLY A 271 -0.61 7.67 18.41
C GLY A 271 -0.19 7.76 19.88
N GLY A 272 -1.03 7.30 20.81
CA GLY A 272 -0.70 7.21 22.22
C GLY A 272 0.46 6.24 22.48
N ALA A 273 1.26 6.56 23.51
CA ALA A 273 2.44 5.77 23.85
C ALA A 273 2.10 4.28 24.07
N GLY A 274 2.84 3.40 23.37
CA GLY A 274 2.73 1.95 23.53
C GLY A 274 1.45 1.32 22.96
N ARG A 275 0.72 2.02 22.08
CA ARG A 275 -0.48 1.47 21.43
C ARG A 275 -0.14 0.68 20.19
N ILE A 276 0.53 1.29 19.22
CA ILE A 276 1.15 0.55 18.11
C ILE A 276 2.47 -0.03 18.59
N LYS A 277 2.69 -1.32 18.34
CA LYS A 277 3.93 -1.99 18.68
C LYS A 277 5.00 -1.64 17.65
N GLU A 278 6.19 -1.25 18.10
CA GLU A 278 7.33 -1.07 17.19
C GLU A 278 7.58 -2.36 16.40
N GLY A 279 7.55 -2.30 15.07
CA GLY A 279 7.62 -3.45 14.17
C GLY A 279 6.29 -3.80 13.50
N THR A 280 5.20 -3.11 13.83
CA THR A 280 3.91 -3.31 13.18
C THR A 280 4.00 -3.06 11.66
N VAL A 281 3.32 -3.90 10.88
CA VAL A 281 3.07 -3.71 9.46
C VAL A 281 1.56 -3.67 9.25
N ALA A 282 1.09 -2.64 8.55
CA ALA A 282 -0.32 -2.41 8.30
C ALA A 282 -0.63 -2.44 6.79
N ALA A 283 -1.67 -3.18 6.42
CA ALA A 283 -2.33 -3.11 5.12
C ALA A 283 -3.72 -2.45 5.32
N VAL A 284 -3.99 -1.37 4.60
CA VAL A 284 -5.10 -0.46 4.90
C VAL A 284 -5.93 -0.18 3.65
N GLU A 285 -7.15 -0.68 3.67
CA GLU A 285 -8.21 -0.59 2.66
C GLU A 285 -9.20 0.49 3.08
N CYS A 286 -8.70 1.72 3.22
CA CYS A 286 -9.48 2.88 3.61
C CYS A 286 -9.18 4.02 2.63
N CYS A 287 -10.19 4.75 2.14
CA CYS A 287 -9.96 5.94 1.33
C CYS A 287 -8.99 6.90 2.03
N TYR A 288 -8.03 7.45 1.28
CA TYR A 288 -7.05 8.41 1.80
C TYR A 288 -6.20 7.92 3.00
N GLY A 289 -6.17 6.61 3.31
CA GLY A 289 -5.43 6.10 4.47
C GLY A 289 -3.92 6.39 4.44
N GLY A 290 -3.35 6.54 3.25
CA GLY A 290 -1.97 6.92 2.95
C GLY A 290 -1.78 8.40 2.59
N GLN A 291 -2.81 9.24 2.67
CA GLN A 291 -2.70 10.64 2.30
C GLN A 291 -1.71 11.39 3.22
N LEU A 292 -0.75 12.09 2.60
CA LEU A 292 0.26 12.89 3.29
C LEU A 292 -0.13 14.38 3.28
N TYR A 293 -1.29 14.71 3.85
CA TYR A 293 -1.72 16.11 4.00
C TYR A 293 -0.92 16.84 5.09
N ASP A 294 -1.06 18.17 5.16
CA ASP A 294 -0.45 19.01 6.22
C ASP A 294 -1.19 18.81 7.56
N PRO A 295 -0.56 18.20 8.59
CA PRO A 295 -1.19 18.00 9.89
C PRO A 295 -1.64 19.28 10.58
N ALA A 296 -0.95 20.41 10.33
CA ALA A 296 -1.33 21.68 10.93
C ALA A 296 -2.62 22.24 10.34
N ALA A 297 -2.86 21.99 9.04
CA ALA A 297 -4.10 22.39 8.37
C ALA A 297 -5.30 21.52 8.78
N ALA A 298 -5.08 20.22 9.02
CA ALA A 298 -6.12 19.27 9.41
C ALA A 298 -6.30 19.10 10.94
N GLY A 299 -5.48 19.78 11.75
CA GLY A 299 -5.51 19.71 13.22
C GLY A 299 -4.80 18.51 13.85
N GLN A 300 -4.52 17.44 13.10
CA GLN A 300 -3.64 16.35 13.53
C GLN A 300 -3.10 15.55 12.34
N ALA A 301 -2.08 14.72 12.59
CA ALA A 301 -1.51 13.85 11.57
C ALA A 301 -2.50 12.75 11.15
N GLY A 302 -2.46 12.36 9.87
CA GLY A 302 -3.26 11.24 9.35
C GLY A 302 -2.80 9.89 9.89
N MET A 303 -3.59 8.85 9.63
CA MET A 303 -3.35 7.51 10.17
C MET A 303 -1.98 6.95 9.76
N CYS A 304 -1.57 7.11 8.49
CA CYS A 304 -0.25 6.68 8.01
C CYS A 304 0.88 7.29 8.84
N ASN A 305 0.92 8.62 8.96
CA ASN A 305 1.97 9.30 9.72
C ASN A 305 1.94 8.92 11.22
N THR A 306 0.75 8.71 11.76
CA THR A 306 0.57 8.29 13.16
C THR A 306 1.14 6.88 13.40
N TYR A 307 0.88 5.93 12.51
CA TYR A 307 1.44 4.58 12.59
C TYR A 307 2.97 4.58 12.51
N LEU A 308 3.54 5.32 11.56
CA LEU A 308 4.98 5.44 11.37
C LEU A 308 5.65 6.09 12.59
N ALA A 309 5.11 7.21 13.11
CA ALA A 309 5.59 7.81 14.36
C ALA A 309 5.64 6.81 15.51
N SER A 310 4.65 5.92 15.56
CA SER A 310 4.47 4.93 16.63
C SER A 310 5.29 3.65 16.45
N GLY A 311 6.12 3.56 15.40
CA GLY A 311 7.06 2.45 15.22
C GLY A 311 6.66 1.41 14.20
N ALA A 312 5.66 1.66 13.37
CA ALA A 312 5.36 0.77 12.24
C ALA A 312 6.54 0.69 11.27
N TYR A 313 6.90 -0.52 10.84
CA TYR A 313 7.93 -0.76 9.83
C TYR A 313 7.42 -0.60 8.40
N GLY A 314 6.10 -0.73 8.21
CA GLY A 314 5.45 -0.55 6.92
C GLY A 314 3.97 -0.20 7.08
N PHE A 315 3.51 0.74 6.27
CA PHE A 315 2.11 1.10 6.13
C PHE A 315 1.79 1.13 4.64
N PHE A 316 0.88 0.28 4.18
CA PHE A 316 0.52 0.14 2.78
C PHE A 316 -0.94 0.55 2.58
N ALA A 317 -1.17 1.65 1.87
CA ALA A 317 -2.47 2.31 1.83
C ALA A 317 -2.65 3.17 0.58
N SER A 318 -3.91 3.52 0.26
CA SER A 318 -4.24 4.43 -0.83
C SER A 318 -4.06 5.89 -0.46
N THR A 319 -3.69 6.72 -1.43
CA THR A 319 -3.62 8.18 -1.31
C THR A 319 -4.95 8.88 -1.59
N THR A 320 -5.87 8.19 -2.24
CA THR A 320 -7.15 8.68 -2.80
C THR A 320 -8.28 7.68 -2.51
N VAL A 321 -9.48 7.90 -3.08
CA VAL A 321 -10.62 6.99 -2.91
C VAL A 321 -10.25 5.57 -3.34
N ALA A 322 -10.29 4.63 -2.39
CA ALA A 322 -10.11 3.19 -2.62
C ALA A 322 -11.45 2.51 -2.86
N TYR A 323 -11.42 1.45 -3.66
CA TYR A 323 -12.60 0.66 -3.98
C TYR A 323 -12.36 -0.80 -3.63
N GLY A 324 -13.44 -1.48 -3.24
CA GLY A 324 -13.47 -2.93 -3.11
C GLY A 324 -14.91 -3.44 -2.98
N PRO A 325 -15.19 -4.71 -3.30
CA PRO A 325 -16.50 -5.32 -3.09
C PRO A 325 -16.86 -5.44 -1.61
N ALA A 326 -18.14 -5.68 -1.34
CA ALA A 326 -18.65 -5.91 0.01
C ALA A 326 -18.39 -7.34 0.52
N THR A 327 -18.45 -8.34 -0.35
CA THR A 327 -18.42 -9.77 0.03
C THR A 327 -17.27 -10.58 -0.58
N GLY A 328 -16.82 -10.23 -1.78
CA GLY A 328 -15.67 -10.87 -2.44
C GLY A 328 -14.35 -10.15 -2.15
N ASN A 329 -13.27 -10.50 -2.85
CA ASN A 329 -12.04 -9.70 -2.84
C ASN A 329 -11.68 -9.29 -4.28
N ASP A 330 -11.52 -7.99 -4.49
CA ASP A 330 -10.99 -7.39 -5.72
C ASP A 330 -10.26 -6.09 -5.34
N ALA A 331 -9.63 -5.39 -6.30
CA ALA A 331 -9.09 -4.04 -6.07
C ALA A 331 -8.25 -3.91 -4.77
N ALA A 332 -8.69 -3.07 -3.82
CA ALA A 332 -7.99 -2.83 -2.56
C ALA A 332 -7.78 -4.11 -1.75
N ASP A 333 -8.78 -5.01 -1.73
CA ASP A 333 -8.75 -6.25 -0.96
C ASP A 333 -7.59 -7.16 -1.42
N LEU A 334 -7.44 -7.35 -2.74
CA LEU A 334 -6.38 -8.21 -3.28
C LEU A 334 -4.98 -7.64 -3.10
N ILE A 335 -4.78 -6.35 -3.36
CA ILE A 335 -3.44 -5.75 -3.29
C ILE A 335 -2.91 -5.69 -1.85
N CYS A 336 -3.77 -5.38 -0.87
CA CYS A 336 -3.42 -5.41 0.55
C CYS A 336 -3.18 -6.85 1.05
N GLN A 337 -4.04 -7.80 0.67
CA GLN A 337 -3.88 -9.21 1.00
C GLN A 337 -2.53 -9.76 0.51
N TYR A 338 -2.17 -9.48 -0.74
CA TYR A 338 -0.90 -9.95 -1.31
C TYR A 338 0.30 -9.31 -0.59
N PHE A 339 0.25 -8.02 -0.31
CA PHE A 339 1.31 -7.33 0.42
C PHE A 339 1.57 -7.97 1.78
N LEU A 340 0.53 -8.15 2.60
CA LEU A 340 0.70 -8.65 3.95
C LEU A 340 1.15 -10.12 3.96
N ARG A 341 0.61 -10.97 3.07
CA ARG A 341 1.08 -12.35 2.93
C ARG A 341 2.57 -12.42 2.59
N LEU A 342 3.04 -11.62 1.64
CA LEU A 342 4.45 -11.60 1.24
C LEU A 342 5.37 -11.14 2.38
N VAL A 343 4.93 -10.19 3.20
CA VAL A 343 5.64 -9.81 4.44
C VAL A 343 5.74 -11.00 5.40
N LEU A 344 4.63 -11.73 5.63
CA LEU A 344 4.61 -12.92 6.50
C LEU A 344 5.50 -14.06 5.97
N GLU A 345 5.72 -14.13 4.66
CA GLU A 345 6.64 -15.06 4.00
C GLU A 345 8.12 -14.61 4.08
N GLY A 346 8.42 -13.51 4.77
CA GLY A 346 9.78 -13.01 4.97
C GLY A 346 10.30 -12.11 3.84
N ALA A 347 9.41 -11.51 3.05
CA ALA A 347 9.81 -10.42 2.16
C ALA A 347 10.13 -9.15 2.94
N SER A 348 11.06 -8.35 2.40
CA SER A 348 11.15 -6.96 2.84
C SER A 348 9.86 -6.24 2.46
N THR A 349 9.48 -5.20 3.21
CA THR A 349 8.26 -4.43 2.94
C THR A 349 8.21 -3.92 1.49
N GLY A 350 9.34 -3.45 0.96
CA GLY A 350 9.44 -3.01 -0.43
C GLY A 350 9.29 -4.15 -1.44
N ARG A 351 9.90 -5.30 -1.17
CA ARG A 351 9.77 -6.47 -2.02
C ARG A 351 8.32 -6.96 -2.04
N ALA A 352 7.70 -7.03 -0.87
CA ALA A 352 6.29 -7.39 -0.72
C ALA A 352 5.39 -6.45 -1.53
N ALA A 353 5.63 -5.13 -1.49
CA ALA A 353 4.85 -4.17 -2.27
C ALA A 353 5.04 -4.36 -3.80
N LEU A 354 6.27 -4.62 -4.26
CA LEU A 354 6.56 -4.90 -5.67
C LEU A 354 5.87 -6.18 -6.15
N GLU A 355 6.09 -7.29 -5.43
CA GLU A 355 5.51 -8.59 -5.77
C GLU A 355 3.98 -8.58 -5.66
N ALA A 356 3.41 -7.86 -4.68
CA ALA A 356 1.97 -7.69 -4.55
C ALA A 356 1.36 -7.01 -5.79
N ARG A 357 2.00 -5.94 -6.29
CA ARG A 357 1.57 -5.26 -7.53
C ARG A 357 1.65 -6.17 -8.75
N GLN A 358 2.75 -6.93 -8.90
CA GLN A 358 2.92 -7.87 -10.01
C GLN A 358 1.88 -9.00 -9.96
N LYS A 359 1.63 -9.56 -8.78
CA LYS A 359 0.61 -10.60 -8.58
C LYS A 359 -0.80 -10.05 -8.80
N PHE A 360 -1.08 -8.86 -8.32
CA PHE A 360 -2.35 -8.16 -8.52
C PHE A 360 -2.66 -8.03 -10.02
N VAL A 361 -1.72 -7.45 -10.78
CA VAL A 361 -1.84 -7.29 -12.23
C VAL A 361 -2.07 -8.61 -12.97
N LYS A 362 -1.37 -9.68 -12.57
CA LYS A 362 -1.59 -11.03 -13.13
C LYS A 362 -2.99 -11.59 -12.82
N THR A 363 -3.53 -11.27 -11.65
CA THR A 363 -4.81 -11.80 -11.18
C THR A 363 -5.98 -11.12 -11.89
N VAL A 364 -5.89 -9.81 -12.09
CA VAL A 364 -7.00 -8.97 -12.58
C VAL A 364 -6.92 -8.72 -14.10
N SER A 365 -6.38 -9.65 -14.88
CA SER A 365 -6.19 -9.48 -16.33
C SER A 365 -7.43 -9.87 -17.15
N PRO A 366 -7.89 -9.08 -18.15
CA PRO A 366 -7.39 -7.74 -18.51
C PRO A 366 -7.69 -6.71 -17.42
N ILE A 367 -6.77 -5.77 -17.20
CA ILE A 367 -6.86 -4.82 -16.09
C ILE A 367 -8.02 -3.85 -16.35
N SER A 368 -8.99 -3.85 -15.44
CA SER A 368 -10.12 -2.92 -15.47
C SER A 368 -9.75 -1.52 -14.98
N PRO A 369 -10.54 -0.47 -15.31
CA PRO A 369 -10.29 0.89 -14.85
C PRO A 369 -10.18 1.02 -13.33
N THR A 370 -11.01 0.31 -12.56
CA THR A 370 -10.97 0.35 -11.10
C THR A 370 -9.70 -0.29 -10.54
N ASN A 371 -9.29 -1.40 -11.14
CA ASN A 371 -8.04 -2.07 -10.78
C ASN A 371 -6.81 -1.26 -11.20
N LEU A 372 -6.88 -0.53 -12.32
CA LEU A 372 -5.84 0.39 -12.75
C LEU A 372 -5.67 1.58 -11.79
N LYS A 373 -6.78 2.16 -11.32
CA LYS A 373 -6.77 3.19 -10.25
C LYS A 373 -6.13 2.64 -8.98
N THR A 374 -6.55 1.45 -8.55
CA THR A 374 -6.03 0.79 -7.35
C THR A 374 -4.50 0.64 -7.41
N LEU A 375 -3.98 0.15 -8.53
CA LEU A 375 -2.53 -0.02 -8.71
C LEU A 375 -1.77 1.32 -8.58
N ALA A 376 -2.33 2.40 -9.12
CA ALA A 376 -1.74 3.74 -9.11
C ALA A 376 -1.62 4.37 -7.71
N GLN A 377 -2.65 4.22 -6.88
CA GLN A 377 -2.79 4.98 -5.63
C GLN A 377 -2.23 4.28 -4.37
N PHE A 378 -1.99 2.98 -4.41
CA PHE A 378 -1.49 2.24 -3.23
C PHE A 378 0.04 2.34 -3.11
N ASN A 379 0.49 2.87 -1.97
CA ASN A 379 1.89 3.21 -1.71
C ASN A 379 2.41 2.53 -0.45
N LEU A 380 3.71 2.22 -0.47
CA LEU A 380 4.44 1.76 0.71
C LEU A 380 5.09 2.95 1.42
N TYR A 381 4.68 3.19 2.66
CA TYR A 381 5.35 4.09 3.58
C TYR A 381 6.15 3.27 4.60
N GLY A 382 7.44 3.55 4.70
CA GLY A 382 8.44 2.76 5.42
C GLY A 382 9.72 2.59 4.59
N ASP A 383 10.78 2.10 5.24
CA ASP A 383 12.02 1.77 4.54
C ASP A 383 11.83 0.42 3.82
N PRO A 384 11.90 0.38 2.47
CA PRO A 384 11.61 -0.81 1.68
C PRO A 384 12.61 -1.97 1.89
N SER A 385 13.76 -1.70 2.52
CA SER A 385 14.78 -2.70 2.85
C SER A 385 14.51 -3.45 4.16
N ILE A 386 13.54 -3.02 4.97
CA ILE A 386 13.18 -3.68 6.23
C ILE A 386 12.49 -5.01 5.92
N ALA A 387 12.99 -6.10 6.51
CA ALA A 387 12.36 -7.42 6.51
C ALA A 387 11.79 -7.72 7.91
N PRO A 388 10.50 -7.45 8.15
CA PRO A 388 9.91 -7.55 9.49
C PRO A 388 9.96 -8.97 10.04
N VAL A 389 9.83 -9.96 9.15
CA VAL A 389 9.87 -11.39 9.45
C VAL A 389 11.20 -11.99 8.99
N VAL A 390 11.82 -12.82 9.85
CA VAL A 390 12.98 -13.64 9.47
C VAL A 390 12.55 -14.59 8.36
N ALA A 391 13.15 -14.44 7.18
CA ALA A 391 12.92 -15.38 6.08
C ALA A 391 13.29 -16.80 6.53
N ALA A 392 12.46 -17.79 6.21
CA ALA A 392 12.84 -19.18 6.39
C ALA A 392 14.14 -19.42 5.61
N SER A 393 15.24 -19.68 6.32
CA SER A 393 16.49 -20.01 5.64
C SER A 393 16.20 -21.20 4.73
N PRO A 394 16.58 -21.16 3.43
CA PRO A 394 16.60 -22.39 2.67
C PRO A 394 17.50 -23.33 3.45
N HIS A 395 16.98 -24.50 3.83
CA HIS A 395 17.85 -25.56 4.32
C HIS A 395 18.93 -25.73 3.26
N ILE A 396 20.14 -25.24 3.53
CA ILE A 396 21.29 -25.62 2.75
C ILE A 396 21.36 -27.11 2.99
N ALA A 397 20.88 -27.89 2.02
CA ALA A 397 21.19 -29.29 1.90
C ALA A 397 22.70 -29.36 1.64
N VAL A 398 23.50 -29.11 2.68
CA VAL A 398 24.86 -29.63 2.75
C VAL A 398 24.62 -31.13 2.66
N GLY A 399 25.02 -31.73 1.53
CA GLY A 399 24.74 -33.11 1.19
C GLY A 399 24.80 -34.01 2.42
N SER A 400 23.64 -34.50 2.84
CA SER A 400 23.51 -35.44 3.94
C SER A 400 24.11 -36.76 3.48
N LYS A 401 25.43 -36.90 3.62
CA LYS A 401 26.10 -38.19 3.73
C LYS A 401 26.97 -38.33 4.98
N ASN A 402 27.21 -37.27 5.76
CA ASN A 402 28.05 -37.35 6.96
C ASN A 402 27.41 -36.87 8.28
N ALA A 403 26.11 -36.55 8.30
CA ALA A 403 25.44 -36.04 9.51
C ALA A 403 24.79 -37.13 10.40
N MET A 404 25.18 -38.40 10.24
CA MET A 404 24.71 -39.52 11.10
C MET A 404 25.81 -40.25 11.87
N VAL A 405 26.97 -39.62 12.10
CA VAL A 405 28.01 -40.19 13.00
C VAL A 405 28.55 -39.11 13.93
N ALA A 406 27.69 -38.53 14.77
CA ALA A 406 28.12 -37.64 15.86
C ALA A 406 27.30 -37.86 17.14
N LYS A 407 26.82 -39.09 17.35
CA LYS A 407 26.14 -39.47 18.60
C LYS A 407 26.59 -40.87 19.02
N GLY A 408 27.85 -40.97 19.42
CA GLY A 408 28.40 -42.20 19.99
C GLY A 408 29.90 -42.34 19.80
N LEU A 409 30.71 -41.53 20.49
CA LEU A 409 32.08 -41.90 20.86
C LEU A 409 32.55 -41.02 22.02
N ARG A 410 32.01 -41.28 23.22
CA ARG A 410 32.68 -40.92 24.48
C ARG A 410 33.53 -42.11 24.87
N GLY A 411 34.85 -41.94 24.83
CA GLY A 411 35.81 -42.91 25.32
C GLY A 411 36.63 -43.55 24.21
N MET A 412 37.80 -42.97 23.92
CA MET A 412 39.08 -43.67 23.83
C MET A 412 40.17 -42.65 23.47
N VAL A 413 41.12 -42.49 24.39
CA VAL A 413 42.37 -41.77 24.17
C VAL A 413 43.23 -42.66 23.27
N GLY A 414 43.42 -42.25 22.02
CA GLY A 414 44.33 -42.90 21.08
C GLY A 414 45.51 -41.99 20.80
N ALA A 415 46.71 -42.45 21.17
CA ALA A 415 47.97 -41.79 20.89
C ALA A 415 48.26 -41.79 19.38
N SER A 416 48.03 -40.66 18.71
CA SER A 416 48.69 -40.25 17.46
C SER A 416 48.32 -38.80 17.17
N GLY A 417 49.30 -37.92 17.22
CA GLY A 417 49.15 -36.46 17.08
C GLY A 417 48.82 -36.01 15.65
N ALA A 418 47.57 -36.22 15.22
CA ALA A 418 47.02 -35.58 14.02
C ALA A 418 45.88 -34.63 14.43
N LEU A 419 46.04 -33.34 14.11
CA LEU A 419 45.04 -32.31 14.33
C LEU A 419 43.71 -32.68 13.67
N LEU A 420 42.64 -32.80 14.46
CA LEU A 420 41.27 -32.73 13.98
C LEU A 420 41.02 -31.33 13.40
N PRO A 421 40.45 -31.18 12.18
CA PRO A 421 40.08 -29.88 11.66
C PRO A 421 38.96 -29.31 12.54
N LYS A 422 39.21 -28.13 13.11
CA LYS A 422 38.19 -27.33 13.80
C LYS A 422 36.96 -27.23 12.89
N THR A 423 35.80 -27.60 13.42
CA THR A 423 34.49 -27.32 12.80
C THR A 423 34.45 -25.83 12.44
N GLY A 424 34.59 -25.54 11.15
CA GLY A 424 34.78 -24.18 10.65
C GLY A 424 33.57 -23.32 10.95
N SER A 425 33.79 -22.20 11.66
CA SER A 425 32.85 -21.10 11.68
C SER A 425 32.61 -20.66 10.24
N VAL A 426 31.35 -20.69 9.79
CA VAL A 426 30.98 -20.13 8.49
C VAL A 426 31.40 -18.67 8.47
N ASP A 427 32.19 -18.26 7.47
CA ASP A 427 32.66 -16.88 7.35
C ASP A 427 31.46 -15.94 7.17
N ALA A 428 31.26 -15.02 8.14
CA ALA A 428 30.17 -14.05 8.12
C ALA A 428 30.17 -13.20 6.84
N LYS A 429 31.36 -12.96 6.25
CA LYS A 429 31.49 -12.27 4.97
C LYS A 429 30.94 -13.11 3.82
N ALA A 430 31.24 -14.40 3.77
CA ALA A 430 30.73 -15.30 2.73
C ALA A 430 29.19 -15.42 2.77
N LEU A 431 28.60 -15.40 3.97
CA LEU A 431 27.15 -15.33 4.14
C LEU A 431 26.57 -14.03 3.59
N GLN A 432 27.16 -12.88 3.91
CA GLN A 432 26.72 -11.57 3.40
C GLN A 432 26.86 -11.47 1.87
N ASP A 433 27.95 -11.97 1.30
CA ASP A 433 28.18 -11.99 -0.14
C ASP A 433 27.15 -12.90 -0.85
N THR A 434 26.81 -14.04 -0.25
CA THR A 434 25.75 -14.94 -0.74
C THR A 434 24.38 -14.27 -0.72
N GLU A 435 24.02 -13.60 0.38
CA GLU A 435 22.76 -12.86 0.47
C GLU A 435 22.70 -11.70 -0.53
N ALA A 436 23.80 -10.97 -0.72
CA ALA A 436 23.88 -9.90 -1.72
C ALA A 436 23.66 -10.44 -3.14
N HIS A 437 24.28 -11.58 -3.46
CA HIS A 437 24.06 -12.25 -4.74
C HIS A 437 22.60 -12.67 -4.94
N GLN A 438 22.00 -13.32 -3.94
CA GLN A 438 20.59 -13.73 -3.98
C GLN A 438 19.63 -12.54 -4.12
N ARG A 439 19.93 -11.39 -3.50
CA ARG A 439 19.15 -10.16 -3.69
C ARG A 439 19.26 -9.65 -5.12
N SER A 440 20.46 -9.58 -5.69
CA SER A 440 20.68 -9.16 -7.08
C SER A 440 19.94 -10.07 -8.06
N GLU A 441 20.06 -11.39 -7.94
CA GLU A 441 19.35 -12.34 -8.82
C GLU A 441 17.83 -12.18 -8.72
N ARG A 442 17.32 -11.98 -7.49
CA ARG A 442 15.89 -11.76 -7.26
C ARG A 442 15.42 -10.45 -7.88
N ARG A 443 16.19 -9.36 -7.73
CA ARG A 443 15.90 -8.07 -8.37
C ARG A 443 15.81 -8.25 -9.88
N ASP A 444 16.75 -8.97 -10.49
CA ASP A 444 16.76 -9.18 -11.93
C ASP A 444 15.54 -10.00 -12.39
N LYS A 445 15.15 -11.05 -11.63
CA LYS A 445 13.93 -11.82 -11.89
C LYS A 445 12.68 -10.94 -11.80
N LEU A 446 12.51 -10.18 -10.73
CA LEU A 446 11.35 -9.31 -10.53
C LEU A 446 11.29 -8.18 -11.56
N ARG A 447 12.45 -7.65 -11.97
CA ARG A 447 12.55 -6.68 -13.07
C ARG A 447 12.05 -7.29 -14.37
N VAL A 448 12.51 -8.50 -14.72
CA VAL A 448 12.05 -9.20 -15.93
C VAL A 448 10.55 -9.45 -15.88
N GLU A 449 10.03 -9.89 -14.73
CA GLU A 449 8.61 -10.10 -14.53
C GLU A 449 7.79 -8.83 -14.78
N GLY A 450 8.19 -7.70 -14.19
CA GLY A 450 7.53 -6.42 -14.44
C GLY A 450 7.57 -6.00 -15.91
N LEU A 451 8.72 -6.15 -16.58
CA LEU A 451 8.86 -5.86 -18.01
C LEU A 451 7.95 -6.75 -18.88
N VAL A 452 7.82 -8.03 -18.53
CA VAL A 452 6.92 -8.96 -19.21
C VAL A 452 5.46 -8.52 -19.00
N LEU A 453 5.08 -8.11 -17.79
CA LEU A 453 3.71 -7.61 -17.54
C LEU A 453 3.39 -6.38 -18.39
N THR A 454 4.30 -5.40 -18.47
CA THR A 454 4.12 -4.22 -19.34
C THR A 454 3.87 -4.61 -20.80
N GLN A 455 4.47 -5.71 -21.28
CA GLN A 455 4.38 -6.13 -22.68
C GLN A 455 3.23 -7.09 -22.98
N THR A 456 2.69 -7.76 -21.97
CA THR A 456 1.77 -8.91 -22.17
C THR A 456 0.39 -8.68 -21.59
N GLN A 457 0.20 -7.65 -20.76
CA GLN A 457 -1.09 -7.38 -20.16
C GLN A 457 -1.94 -6.51 -21.07
N ALA A 458 -3.18 -6.94 -21.29
CA ALA A 458 -4.19 -6.12 -21.93
C ALA A 458 -4.70 -5.08 -20.93
N VAL A 459 -4.91 -3.85 -21.39
CA VAL A 459 -5.32 -2.72 -20.55
C VAL A 459 -6.52 -2.02 -21.15
N ALA A 460 -7.46 -1.66 -20.28
CA ALA A 460 -8.60 -0.82 -20.61
C ALA A 460 -8.15 0.62 -20.90
N ASN A 461 -8.43 1.12 -22.11
CA ASN A 461 -8.17 2.51 -22.49
C ASN A 461 -9.51 3.25 -22.62
N ARG A 462 -9.60 4.44 -22.02
CA ARG A 462 -10.83 5.23 -22.01
C ARG A 462 -11.23 5.63 -23.41
N GLU A 463 -12.50 5.40 -23.75
CA GLU A 463 -13.12 5.87 -24.97
C GLU A 463 -13.72 7.26 -24.80
N GLN A 464 -13.75 8.00 -25.91
CA GLN A 464 -14.50 9.25 -25.99
C GLN A 464 -15.96 9.01 -26.43
N SER A 465 -16.21 7.90 -27.13
CA SER A 465 -17.54 7.48 -27.55
C SER A 465 -18.35 6.91 -26.40
N ALA A 466 -19.65 7.19 -26.41
CA ALA A 466 -20.61 6.47 -25.60
C ALA A 466 -20.69 5.00 -26.06
N PRO A 467 -21.03 4.06 -25.17
CA PRO A 467 -21.26 2.68 -25.58
C PRO A 467 -22.49 2.59 -26.50
N ASN A 468 -22.61 1.50 -27.24
CA ASN A 468 -23.78 1.29 -28.10
C ASN A 468 -25.09 1.28 -27.28
N ALA A 469 -26.22 1.55 -27.95
CA ALA A 469 -27.51 1.73 -27.29
C ALA A 469 -27.95 0.50 -26.45
N ALA A 470 -27.63 -0.72 -26.89
CA ALA A 470 -27.99 -1.94 -26.18
C ALA A 470 -27.19 -2.10 -24.86
N VAL A 471 -25.90 -1.81 -24.90
CA VAL A 471 -25.04 -1.77 -23.72
C VAL A 471 -25.49 -0.67 -22.77
N GLN A 472 -25.76 0.54 -23.29
CA GLN A 472 -26.25 1.65 -22.48
C GLN A 472 -27.58 1.33 -21.77
N ALA A 473 -28.53 0.73 -22.49
CA ALA A 473 -29.80 0.28 -21.90
C ALA A 473 -29.59 -0.78 -20.81
N SER A 474 -28.66 -1.71 -21.02
CA SER A 474 -28.30 -2.72 -20.02
C SER A 474 -27.67 -2.10 -18.77
N LEU A 475 -26.74 -1.15 -18.93
CA LEU A 475 -26.13 -0.42 -17.82
C LEU A 475 -27.15 0.39 -17.03
N GLN A 476 -28.09 1.05 -17.70
CA GLN A 476 -29.20 1.74 -17.03
C GLN A 476 -30.10 0.77 -16.25
N LYS A 477 -30.35 -0.43 -16.79
CA LYS A 477 -31.09 -1.47 -16.10
C LYS A 477 -30.34 -1.95 -14.85
N PHE A 478 -29.04 -2.20 -14.95
CA PHE A 478 -28.21 -2.56 -13.80
C PHE A 478 -28.18 -1.45 -12.75
N ALA A 479 -27.94 -0.20 -13.16
CA ALA A 479 -27.98 0.94 -12.24
C ALA A 479 -29.31 1.01 -11.46
N LYS A 480 -30.44 0.76 -12.13
CA LYS A 480 -31.75 0.65 -11.46
C LYS A 480 -31.84 -0.55 -10.51
N GLN A 481 -31.31 -1.71 -10.90
CA GLN A 481 -31.33 -2.93 -10.07
C GLN A 481 -30.49 -2.80 -8.79
N PHE A 482 -29.42 -2.00 -8.83
CA PHE A 482 -28.56 -1.71 -7.69
C PHE A 482 -28.94 -0.41 -6.95
N ASP A 483 -30.11 0.17 -7.25
CA ASP A 483 -30.60 1.44 -6.69
C ASP A 483 -29.61 2.61 -6.82
N LEU A 484 -28.81 2.60 -7.87
CA LEU A 484 -27.82 3.62 -8.16
C LEU A 484 -28.47 4.79 -8.90
N THR A 485 -28.12 6.02 -8.51
CA THR A 485 -28.34 7.23 -9.30
C THR A 485 -27.04 7.55 -10.04
N PRO A 486 -26.95 7.28 -11.36
CA PRO A 486 -25.72 7.50 -12.11
C PRO A 486 -25.33 8.98 -12.13
N SER A 487 -24.09 9.27 -11.73
CA SER A 487 -23.46 10.58 -11.87
C SER A 487 -22.59 10.65 -13.12
N GLY A 488 -22.16 9.50 -13.64
CA GLY A 488 -21.44 9.40 -14.91
C GLY A 488 -21.38 7.97 -15.43
N MET A 489 -21.14 7.85 -16.74
CA MET A 489 -20.88 6.58 -17.40
C MET A 489 -19.61 6.72 -18.23
N LEU A 490 -18.70 5.78 -18.04
CA LEU A 490 -17.42 5.71 -18.74
C LEU A 490 -17.34 4.40 -19.52
N SER A 491 -16.71 4.42 -20.69
CA SER A 491 -16.45 3.23 -21.50
C SER A 491 -14.97 3.13 -21.81
N PHE A 492 -14.49 1.90 -21.90
CA PHE A 492 -13.09 1.60 -22.10
C PHE A 492 -12.96 0.40 -23.03
N ASN A 493 -12.21 0.57 -24.11
CA ASN A 493 -11.84 -0.56 -24.97
C ASN A 493 -10.66 -1.31 -24.36
N VAL A 494 -10.75 -2.64 -24.34
CA VAL A 494 -9.63 -3.48 -23.98
C VAL A 494 -8.74 -3.64 -25.20
N GLN A 495 -7.56 -3.04 -25.14
CA GLN A 495 -6.57 -3.22 -26.20
C GLN A 495 -5.75 -4.47 -25.90
N ALA A 496 -5.63 -5.33 -26.92
CA ALA A 496 -4.64 -6.38 -26.88
C ALA A 496 -3.25 -5.77 -26.62
N PRO A 497 -2.35 -6.49 -25.93
CA PRO A 497 -1.00 -6.00 -25.71
C PRO A 497 -0.38 -5.67 -27.08
N PRO A 498 0.40 -4.58 -27.22
CA PRO A 498 1.13 -4.32 -28.45
C PRO A 498 1.93 -5.58 -28.81
N ALA A 499 1.81 -6.07 -30.06
CA ALA A 499 2.52 -7.27 -30.50
C ALA A 499 3.99 -7.18 -30.03
N ALA A 500 4.37 -8.11 -29.15
CA ALA A 500 5.61 -8.00 -28.40
C ALA A 500 6.76 -7.74 -29.37
N LYS A 501 7.46 -6.61 -29.24
CA LYS A 501 8.74 -6.41 -29.93
C LYS A 501 9.75 -7.37 -29.30
N SER A 502 9.72 -8.63 -29.72
CA SER A 502 10.57 -9.75 -29.27
C SER A 502 12.07 -9.41 -29.24
N ALA A 503 12.49 -8.42 -30.04
CA ALA A 503 13.84 -7.88 -30.06
C ALA A 503 14.30 -7.15 -28.78
N ALA A 504 13.39 -6.74 -27.88
CA ALA A 504 13.75 -6.00 -26.66
C ALA A 504 14.10 -6.91 -25.47
N LEU A 505 13.37 -8.00 -25.28
CA LEU A 505 13.63 -8.97 -24.20
C LEU A 505 14.93 -9.76 -24.43
N SER A 506 15.22 -10.09 -25.69
CA SER A 506 16.44 -10.82 -26.11
C SER A 506 17.74 -10.02 -25.94
N LYS A 507 17.66 -8.69 -25.77
CA LYS A 507 18.81 -7.79 -25.55
C LYS A 507 19.05 -7.45 -24.07
N LEU A 508 18.25 -7.95 -23.16
CA LEU A 508 18.48 -7.75 -21.73
C LEU A 508 19.75 -8.50 -21.30
N PRO A 509 20.64 -7.87 -20.52
CA PRO A 509 21.83 -8.53 -19.98
C PRO A 509 21.37 -9.49 -18.87
N LEU A 510 20.87 -10.65 -19.28
CA LEU A 510 20.42 -11.72 -18.40
C LEU A 510 21.57 -12.68 -18.14
N GLY A 511 21.75 -13.07 -16.87
CA GLY A 511 22.61 -14.20 -16.50
C GLY A 511 22.19 -15.49 -17.24
N GLY A 512 23.12 -16.43 -17.39
CA GLY A 512 22.96 -17.61 -18.26
C GLY A 512 21.68 -18.42 -18.02
N ALA A 513 21.23 -18.53 -16.77
CA ALA A 513 19.99 -19.23 -16.40
C ALA A 513 18.70 -18.49 -16.83
N LEU A 514 18.72 -17.15 -16.87
CA LEU A 514 17.55 -16.32 -17.20
C LEU A 514 17.35 -16.13 -18.71
N ARG A 515 18.38 -16.37 -19.55
CA ARG A 515 18.25 -16.38 -21.01
C ARG A 515 17.27 -17.45 -21.52
N GLY A 516 17.15 -18.58 -20.83
CA GLY A 516 16.20 -19.65 -21.17
C GLY A 516 14.74 -19.22 -20.99
N MET A 517 14.43 -18.49 -19.90
CA MET A 517 13.09 -18.00 -19.62
C MET A 517 12.65 -16.92 -20.62
N SER A 518 13.55 -16.01 -21.01
CA SER A 518 13.24 -14.96 -22.01
C SER A 518 12.88 -15.51 -23.40
N LYS A 519 13.44 -16.67 -23.80
CA LYS A 519 13.13 -17.29 -25.09
C LYS A 519 11.76 -17.97 -25.09
N ASN A 520 11.39 -18.65 -24.00
CA ASN A 520 10.10 -19.33 -23.88
C ASN A 520 8.92 -18.35 -23.73
N VAL A 521 9.13 -17.20 -23.07
CA VAL A 521 8.09 -16.16 -22.95
C VAL A 521 7.81 -15.47 -24.29
N ALA A 522 8.85 -15.24 -25.12
CA ALA A 522 8.69 -14.60 -26.42
C ALA A 522 7.96 -15.47 -27.46
N SER A 523 7.96 -16.81 -27.29
CA SER A 523 7.25 -17.74 -28.18
C SER A 523 5.83 -18.09 -27.74
N SER A 524 5.42 -17.74 -26.51
CA SER A 524 4.10 -18.09 -25.96
C SER A 524 3.15 -16.91 -25.75
N SER A 525 3.60 -15.67 -25.99
CA SER A 525 2.86 -14.46 -25.57
C SER A 525 2.03 -13.77 -26.66
N THR A 526 2.14 -14.16 -27.93
CA THR A 526 1.43 -13.46 -29.02
C THR A 526 -0.02 -13.90 -29.19
N ASP A 527 -0.36 -15.14 -28.78
CA ASP A 527 -1.70 -15.70 -29.01
C ASP A 527 -2.52 -15.93 -27.73
N ALA A 528 -1.92 -15.88 -26.53
CA ALA A 528 -2.58 -16.33 -25.29
C ALA A 528 -3.25 -15.22 -24.44
N ALA A 529 -2.79 -13.97 -24.51
CA ALA A 529 -3.24 -12.94 -23.56
C ALA A 529 -4.52 -12.21 -23.98
N SER A 530 -4.78 -12.05 -25.28
CA SER A 530 -6.04 -11.48 -25.78
C SER A 530 -7.12 -12.55 -26.03
N SER A 531 -6.74 -13.81 -26.25
CA SER A 531 -7.69 -14.90 -26.54
C SER A 531 -8.31 -15.54 -25.30
N ALA A 532 -7.66 -15.45 -24.12
CA ALA A 532 -8.11 -16.18 -22.93
C ALA A 532 -9.33 -15.56 -22.22
N SER A 533 -9.60 -14.25 -22.35
CA SER A 533 -10.72 -13.61 -21.62
C SER A 533 -11.93 -13.24 -22.48
N GLY A 534 -11.76 -13.14 -23.80
CA GLY A 534 -12.78 -12.64 -24.74
C GLY A 534 -13.21 -11.18 -24.52
N THR A 535 -12.69 -10.50 -23.49
CA THR A 535 -13.14 -9.16 -23.09
C THR A 535 -12.81 -8.14 -24.16
N THR A 536 -13.84 -7.44 -24.65
CA THR A 536 -13.71 -6.39 -25.65
C THR A 536 -13.71 -5.00 -25.02
N ALA A 537 -14.49 -4.81 -23.95
CA ALA A 537 -14.61 -3.53 -23.28
C ALA A 537 -14.96 -3.65 -21.79
N PHE A 538 -14.74 -2.57 -21.06
CA PHE A 538 -15.29 -2.31 -19.74
C PHE A 538 -16.16 -1.07 -19.77
N HIS A 539 -17.26 -1.10 -19.04
CA HIS A 539 -18.11 0.07 -18.82
C HIS A 539 -18.29 0.31 -17.34
N VAL A 540 -18.14 1.55 -16.92
CA VAL A 540 -18.22 1.93 -15.52
C VAL A 540 -19.36 2.92 -15.35
N VAL A 541 -20.30 2.60 -14.46
CA VAL A 541 -21.30 3.53 -13.96
C VAL A 541 -20.90 3.93 -12.56
N ILE A 542 -20.71 5.23 -12.35
CA ILE A 542 -20.40 5.79 -11.03
C ILE A 542 -21.66 6.50 -10.54
N GLY A 543 -21.92 6.42 -9.24
CA GLY A 543 -23.02 7.16 -8.64
C GLY A 543 -23.14 6.97 -7.14
N VAL A 544 -24.26 7.45 -6.63
CA VAL A 544 -24.66 7.32 -5.23
C VAL A 544 -25.90 6.43 -5.13
N LYS A 545 -26.00 5.60 -4.10
CA LYS A 545 -27.24 4.86 -3.83
C LYS A 545 -28.37 5.81 -3.48
N LYS A 546 -29.56 5.53 -3.97
CA LYS A 546 -30.77 6.27 -3.60
C LYS A 546 -31.01 6.14 -2.10
N PRO A 547 -31.36 7.22 -1.40
CA PRO A 547 -31.81 7.12 -0.02
C PRO A 547 -32.96 6.12 0.06
N ASN A 548 -32.83 5.12 0.95
CA ASN A 548 -33.89 4.15 1.15
C ASN A 548 -35.10 4.90 1.75
N THR A 549 -36.11 5.19 0.93
CA THR A 549 -37.29 5.99 1.32
C THR A 549 -38.37 5.15 2.00
N ASN A 550 -38.16 3.85 2.16
CA ASN A 550 -39.03 2.99 2.96
C ASN A 550 -38.53 2.94 4.41
N PRO A 551 -39.17 3.65 5.36
CA PRO A 551 -39.00 3.32 6.76
C PRO A 551 -39.57 1.91 6.94
N ALA A 552 -38.72 0.95 7.33
CA ALA A 552 -39.17 -0.39 7.64
C ALA A 552 -40.31 -0.31 8.67
N THR A 553 -41.47 -0.84 8.28
CA THR A 553 -42.53 -1.24 9.19
C THR A 553 -41.94 -2.26 10.14
N THR A 554 -41.51 -1.78 11.31
CA THR A 554 -41.23 -2.60 12.47
C THR A 554 -42.55 -3.27 12.89
N THR A 555 -42.80 -4.46 12.36
CA THR A 555 -43.73 -5.40 12.97
C THR A 555 -43.07 -5.89 14.26
N SER A 556 -43.26 -5.11 15.33
CA SER A 556 -43.03 -5.58 16.69
C SER A 556 -44.01 -6.72 16.96
N SER A 557 -43.52 -7.95 17.01
CA SER A 557 -44.21 -9.05 17.66
C SER A 557 -44.44 -8.68 19.12
N GLY A 558 -45.71 -8.48 19.48
CA GLY A 558 -46.13 -8.11 20.81
C GLY A 558 -45.82 -9.21 21.83
N GLY A 559 -44.89 -8.91 22.74
CA GLY A 559 -44.78 -9.56 24.04
C GLY A 559 -45.47 -8.69 25.08
N GLN A 560 -46.68 -9.09 25.48
CA GLN A 560 -47.40 -8.54 26.63
C GLN A 560 -46.56 -8.71 27.91
N THR A 561 -46.39 -7.64 28.69
CA THR A 561 -46.46 -7.70 30.16
C THR A 561 -46.98 -6.38 30.71
N ALA A 562 -47.73 -6.49 31.80
CA ALA A 562 -48.68 -5.53 32.33
C ALA A 562 -48.12 -4.66 33.49
N GLY A 563 -48.83 -3.56 33.76
CA GLY A 563 -48.74 -2.73 34.97
C GLY A 563 -47.95 -1.43 34.76
N GLY A 564 -48.40 -0.22 35.09
CA GLY A 564 -49.60 0.26 35.78
C GLY A 564 -49.28 1.62 36.42
N LEU A 565 -50.09 2.64 36.09
CA LEU A 565 -50.40 3.89 36.84
C LEU A 565 -49.42 5.10 36.79
N PRO A 566 -49.94 6.36 36.96
CA PRO A 566 -49.75 7.41 35.95
C PRO A 566 -49.28 8.78 36.57
N PRO A 567 -49.52 9.98 36.00
CA PRO A 567 -48.48 11.01 35.81
C PRO A 567 -48.52 12.16 36.84
N LYS A 568 -47.38 12.85 37.07
CA LYS A 568 -47.37 14.22 37.64
C LYS A 568 -46.23 15.07 37.07
N THR A 569 -46.61 16.21 36.52
CA THR A 569 -45.82 17.45 36.35
C THR A 569 -46.56 18.57 37.12
N PRO A 570 -46.06 19.83 37.24
CA PRO A 570 -44.71 20.39 37.15
C PRO A 570 -44.37 21.32 38.36
N VAL A 571 -43.37 22.21 38.19
CA VAL A 571 -43.00 23.41 39.00
C VAL A 571 -41.98 23.11 40.11
N GLY A 572 -40.87 23.81 40.33
CA GLY A 572 -40.26 25.05 39.79
C GLY A 572 -39.31 25.60 40.88
N GLY A 573 -38.22 26.28 40.52
CA GLY A 573 -37.55 27.23 41.43
C GLY A 573 -36.06 27.02 41.78
N SER A 574 -35.26 28.00 41.33
CA SER A 574 -34.06 28.63 41.91
C SER A 574 -32.73 27.88 42.15
N VAL A 575 -31.75 28.23 41.33
CA VAL A 575 -30.42 28.80 41.64
C VAL A 575 -29.78 28.48 43.00
N ALA A 576 -28.69 27.70 42.99
CA ALA A 576 -27.56 27.86 43.90
C ALA A 576 -26.26 27.29 43.28
N LYS A 577 -25.15 28.03 43.45
CA LYS A 577 -23.78 27.69 43.06
C LYS A 577 -23.24 26.51 43.89
N ASN A 578 -22.58 25.52 43.25
CA ASN A 578 -21.23 25.06 43.60
C ASN A 578 -20.75 23.82 42.81
N ILE A 579 -19.53 23.96 42.26
CA ILE A 579 -18.39 23.02 42.32
C ILE A 579 -18.59 21.58 41.78
N ASN A 580 -17.92 21.34 40.65
CA ASN A 580 -17.16 20.15 40.26
C ASN A 580 -17.73 18.76 40.63
N ARG A 581 -18.37 18.11 39.65
CA ARG A 581 -18.41 16.65 39.47
C ARG A 581 -18.77 16.33 38.03
N GLY A 582 -18.02 15.40 37.44
CA GLY A 582 -18.06 15.07 36.01
C GLY A 582 -19.42 14.60 35.52
N ALA A 583 -19.69 14.89 34.26
CA ALA A 583 -20.72 14.25 33.46
C ALA A 583 -20.20 13.98 32.04
N PRO A 584 -20.51 12.81 31.46
CA PRO A 584 -20.14 12.44 30.11
C PRO A 584 -21.06 13.18 29.13
N GLY A 585 -20.65 14.37 28.72
CA GLY A 585 -21.33 15.16 27.69
C GLY A 585 -20.48 15.21 26.45
N GLY A 586 -20.34 14.07 25.76
CA GLY A 586 -19.85 14.07 24.39
C GLY A 586 -20.88 14.79 23.53
N VAL A 587 -20.67 16.09 23.29
CA VAL A 587 -21.33 16.79 22.20
C VAL A 587 -21.00 15.98 20.96
N ALA A 588 -22.01 15.33 20.37
CA ALA A 588 -21.84 14.63 19.12
C ALA A 588 -21.29 15.64 18.11
N SER A 589 -20.02 15.51 17.76
CA SER A 589 -19.46 16.23 16.62
C SER A 589 -20.40 15.97 15.44
N PRO A 590 -20.71 16.99 14.62
CA PRO A 590 -21.54 16.80 13.44
C PRO A 590 -21.00 15.60 12.67
N ALA A 591 -21.87 14.64 12.35
CA ALA A 591 -21.48 13.42 11.67
C ALA A 591 -20.66 13.81 10.44
N HIS A 592 -19.38 13.45 10.42
CA HIS A 592 -18.58 13.58 9.22
C HIS A 592 -19.16 12.59 8.21
N VAL A 593 -20.01 13.08 7.32
CA VAL A 593 -20.56 12.29 6.23
C VAL A 593 -19.44 12.15 5.20
N VAL A 594 -18.74 11.02 5.24
CA VAL A 594 -17.84 10.65 4.14
C VAL A 594 -18.71 10.37 2.92
N PRO A 595 -18.47 11.04 1.77
CA PRO A 595 -19.21 10.76 0.54
C PRO A 595 -19.07 9.28 0.16
N LYS A 596 -20.20 8.62 -0.14
CA LYS A 596 -20.25 7.21 -0.51
C LYS A 596 -20.46 7.09 -2.01
N PHE A 597 -19.46 6.55 -2.70
CA PHE A 597 -19.53 6.31 -4.13
C PHE A 597 -19.61 4.82 -4.40
N PHE A 598 -20.42 4.47 -5.39
CA PHE A 598 -20.57 3.11 -5.86
C PHE A 598 -20.15 3.08 -7.32
N VAL A 599 -19.43 2.03 -7.67
CA VAL A 599 -18.97 1.74 -9.01
C VAL A 599 -19.61 0.43 -9.44
N LEU A 600 -20.43 0.49 -10.50
CA LEU A 600 -20.83 -0.70 -11.24
C LEU A 600 -19.89 -0.84 -12.43
N GLU A 601 -19.05 -1.86 -12.39
CA GLU A 601 -18.12 -2.19 -13.48
C GLU A 601 -18.66 -3.38 -14.26
N ALA A 602 -19.02 -3.14 -15.51
CA ALA A 602 -19.54 -4.14 -16.43
C ALA A 602 -18.45 -4.58 -17.40
N LYS A 603 -18.32 -5.89 -17.58
CA LYS A 603 -17.42 -6.53 -18.53
C LYS A 603 -18.18 -6.88 -19.81
N GLU A 604 -17.67 -6.44 -20.96
CA GLU A 604 -18.25 -6.72 -22.28
C GLU A 604 -17.41 -7.75 -23.05
N VAL A 605 -18.10 -8.65 -23.76
CA VAL A 605 -17.52 -9.57 -24.75
C VAL A 605 -18.36 -9.47 -26.02
N ASN A 606 -17.77 -8.94 -27.11
CA ASN A 606 -18.41 -8.82 -28.43
C ASN A 606 -19.78 -8.11 -28.39
N GLY A 607 -19.88 -6.97 -27.69
CA GLY A 607 -21.12 -6.19 -27.57
C GLY A 607 -22.12 -6.71 -26.52
N ILE A 608 -21.78 -7.77 -25.78
CA ILE A 608 -22.64 -8.38 -24.76
C ILE A 608 -22.02 -8.21 -23.38
N ILE A 609 -22.77 -7.69 -22.41
CA ILE A 609 -22.34 -7.63 -21.00
C ILE A 609 -22.40 -9.05 -20.41
N VAL A 610 -21.26 -9.55 -19.95
CA VAL A 610 -21.12 -10.93 -19.42
C VAL A 610 -20.93 -10.99 -17.90
N ALA A 611 -20.52 -9.89 -17.28
CA ALA A 611 -20.36 -9.79 -15.82
C ALA A 611 -20.55 -8.33 -15.37
N VAL A 612 -21.02 -8.16 -14.14
CA VAL A 612 -21.13 -6.86 -13.46
C VAL A 612 -20.63 -7.03 -12.03
N SER A 613 -19.73 -6.16 -11.62
CA SER A 613 -19.21 -6.07 -10.26
C SER A 613 -19.68 -4.77 -9.61
N GLU A 614 -20.16 -4.86 -8.36
CA GLU A 614 -20.44 -3.70 -7.51
C GLU A 614 -19.26 -3.46 -6.57
N LEU A 615 -18.69 -2.27 -6.63
CA LEU A 615 -17.57 -1.84 -5.81
C LEU A 615 -17.98 -0.61 -5.00
N HIS A 616 -17.50 -0.54 -3.77
CA HIS A 616 -17.85 0.49 -2.79
C HIS A 616 -16.61 1.34 -2.50
N SER A 617 -16.77 2.66 -2.42
CA SER A 617 -15.73 3.53 -1.88
C SER A 617 -15.44 3.14 -0.42
N LYS A 618 -14.15 2.96 -0.12
CA LYS A 618 -13.67 2.29 1.08
C LYS A 618 -13.45 3.13 2.31
#